data_AF-A0A5J4T881-F1
#
_entry.id   AF-A0A5J4T881-F1
#
_cell.length_a   1.000
_cell.length_b   1.000
_cell.length_c   1.000
_cell.angle_alpha   90.00
_cell.angle_beta   90.00
_cell.angle_gamma   90.00
#
_symmetry.space_group_name_H-M   'P 1'
#
loop_
_entity.id
_entity.type
_entity.pdbx_description
1 polymer ?
#
loop_
_entity_poly.entity_id
_entity_poly.type
_entity_poly.pdbx_seq_one_letter_code
_entity_poly.pdbx_strand_id
1 'polypeptide(L)'
;MYELFPLSVASTIRNKQGIKKIFFSQQDGDDFIVQWLNQLFKEAEQVNADNQYITEACTIDESIPYSMEVPIVGFNSSRFDISLIISQMQCKDWTISNYIGSPSQAKQVIVHHKKLNLKVKFVDMLTYLQPMELRQAAKDFGDGYDDKKGLFPYEAFNTDNVNEVLSKSEPFTMEDFNSSLKKTKISEKDYQIYLEDAKRFKNRWDYLQYYNEQDTYIMIKPLMTLISLQFKYKIDMFSFMSMAACSNAIKYAKAYE
;
A
#
# COMPACT_ATOMS: atom_id res chain seq x y z
N MET A 1 9.28 -23.79 -11.99
CA MET A 1 8.92 -22.36 -11.85
C MET A 1 8.22 -22.26 -10.51
N TYR A 2 8.76 -21.50 -9.55
CA TYR A 2 8.09 -21.35 -8.26
C TYR A 2 6.92 -20.38 -8.45
N GLU A 3 5.71 -20.84 -8.15
CA GLU A 3 4.50 -20.03 -8.20
C GLU A 3 4.34 -19.31 -6.85
N LEU A 4 4.05 -18.01 -6.90
CA LEU A 4 3.83 -17.20 -5.71
C LEU A 4 2.33 -17.14 -5.42
N PHE A 5 1.96 -17.33 -4.16
CA PHE A 5 0.57 -17.28 -3.70
C PHE A 5 0.39 -16.13 -2.73
N PRO A 6 -0.70 -15.34 -2.85
CA PRO A 6 -0.99 -14.28 -1.90
C PRO A 6 -1.34 -14.90 -0.54
N LEU A 7 -0.64 -14.47 0.51
CA LEU A 7 -0.85 -14.90 1.89
C LEU A 7 -1.82 -13.98 2.63
N SER A 8 -1.60 -12.67 2.47
CA SER A 8 -2.37 -11.63 3.13
C SER A 8 -2.20 -10.29 2.41
N VAL A 9 -3.12 -9.37 2.68
CA VAL A 9 -3.11 -8.00 2.21
C VAL A 9 -3.48 -7.07 3.36
N ALA A 10 -2.74 -5.98 3.49
CA ALA A 10 -3.05 -4.90 4.43
C ALA A 10 -3.23 -3.61 3.65
N SER A 11 -4.03 -2.70 4.20
CA SER A 11 -4.14 -1.33 3.70
C SER A 11 -4.39 -0.38 4.85
N THR A 12 -3.77 0.80 4.77
CA THR A 12 -4.05 1.91 5.67
C THR A 12 -4.76 3.01 4.88
N ILE A 13 -5.99 3.29 5.27
CA ILE A 13 -6.84 4.32 4.67
C ILE A 13 -6.72 5.59 5.51
N ARG A 14 -6.55 6.71 4.81
CA ARG A 14 -6.61 8.05 5.40
C ARG A 14 -7.77 8.81 4.75
N ASN A 15 -8.75 9.21 5.54
CA ASN A 15 -9.88 10.02 5.11
C ASN A 15 -10.09 11.17 6.12
N LYS A 16 -11.16 11.98 5.98
CA LYS A 16 -11.42 13.10 6.91
C LYS A 16 -11.77 12.65 8.33
N GLN A 17 -12.23 11.41 8.50
CA GLN A 17 -12.58 10.83 9.81
C GLN A 17 -11.36 10.33 10.57
N GLY A 18 -10.25 10.05 9.88
CA GLY A 18 -8.98 9.66 10.49
C GLY A 18 -8.24 8.60 9.70
N ILE A 19 -7.54 7.74 10.44
CA ILE A 19 -6.77 6.61 9.89
C ILE A 19 -7.48 5.32 10.26
N LYS A 20 -7.74 4.48 9.26
CA LYS A 20 -8.30 3.14 9.40
C LYS A 20 -7.34 2.13 8.81
N LYS A 21 -7.17 0.99 9.47
CA LYS A 21 -6.40 -0.14 8.96
C LYS A 21 -7.35 -1.28 8.63
N ILE A 22 -7.09 -1.97 7.52
CA ILE A 22 -7.79 -3.19 7.14
C ILE A 22 -6.75 -4.26 6.80
N PHE A 23 -7.08 -5.50 7.14
CA PHE A 23 -6.24 -6.66 6.91
C PHE A 23 -7.12 -7.83 6.49
N PHE A 24 -6.67 -8.58 5.50
CA PHE A 24 -7.30 -9.83 5.05
C PHE A 24 -6.20 -10.85 4.76
N SER A 25 -6.48 -12.12 4.98
CA SER A 25 -5.53 -13.23 4.81
C SER A 25 -6.23 -14.49 4.34
N GLN A 26 -5.45 -15.55 4.12
CA GLN A 26 -5.98 -16.89 3.86
C GLN A 26 -6.92 -17.40 4.96
N GLN A 27 -6.88 -16.84 6.18
CA GLN A 27 -7.82 -17.18 7.25
C GLN A 27 -9.25 -16.70 6.95
N ASP A 28 -9.43 -15.74 6.04
CA ASP A 28 -10.72 -15.19 5.63
C ASP A 28 -11.36 -15.95 4.45
N GLY A 29 -10.70 -17.00 3.96
CA GLY A 29 -11.14 -17.83 2.83
C GLY A 29 -10.43 -17.52 1.52
N ASP A 30 -10.65 -18.37 0.51
CA ASP A 30 -9.93 -18.31 -0.79
C ASP A 30 -10.20 -17.01 -1.58
N ASP A 31 -11.29 -16.31 -1.29
CA ASP A 31 -11.68 -15.06 -1.94
C ASP A 31 -11.26 -13.80 -1.16
N PHE A 32 -10.36 -13.90 -0.18
CA PHE A 32 -9.96 -12.78 0.67
C PHE A 32 -9.45 -11.55 -0.09
N ILE A 33 -8.81 -11.72 -1.26
CA ILE A 33 -8.41 -10.61 -2.14
C ILE A 33 -9.63 -9.88 -2.72
N VAL A 34 -10.69 -10.63 -3.09
CA VAL A 34 -11.96 -10.06 -3.57
C VAL A 34 -12.68 -9.35 -2.42
N GLN A 35 -12.65 -9.90 -1.21
CA GLN A 35 -13.18 -9.24 -0.01
C GLN A 35 -12.43 -7.93 0.29
N TRP A 36 -11.11 -7.93 0.19
CA TRP A 36 -10.28 -6.74 0.32
C TRP A 36 -10.58 -5.68 -0.75
N LEU A 37 -10.68 -6.06 -2.03
CA LEU A 37 -11.05 -5.13 -3.11
C LEU A 37 -12.44 -4.52 -2.88
N ASN A 38 -13.42 -5.31 -2.43
CA ASN A 38 -14.72 -4.80 -2.03
C ASN A 38 -14.61 -3.76 -0.91
N GLN A 39 -13.81 -4.05 0.11
CA GLN A 39 -13.59 -3.09 1.20
C GLN A 39 -12.91 -1.82 0.71
N LEU A 40 -11.91 -1.91 -0.16
CA LEU A 40 -11.26 -0.76 -0.78
C LEU A 40 -12.24 0.14 -1.53
N PHE A 41 -13.19 -0.42 -2.27
CA PHE A 41 -14.21 0.38 -2.97
C PHE A 41 -15.13 1.12 -1.99
N LYS A 42 -15.51 0.51 -0.86
CA LYS A 42 -16.29 1.19 0.19
C LYS A 42 -15.51 2.36 0.81
N GLU A 43 -14.23 2.15 1.09
CA GLU A 43 -13.37 3.22 1.62
C GLU A 43 -13.14 4.33 0.58
N ALA A 44 -12.98 3.97 -0.68
CA ALA A 44 -12.82 4.91 -1.78
C ALA A 44 -14.08 5.76 -2.02
N GLU A 45 -15.27 5.21 -1.79
CA GLU A 45 -16.53 5.97 -1.82
C GLU A 45 -16.50 7.09 -0.75
N GLN A 46 -16.11 6.76 0.48
CA GLN A 46 -15.97 7.74 1.55
C GLN A 46 -14.89 8.79 1.24
N VAL A 47 -13.73 8.37 0.70
CA VAL A 47 -12.66 9.31 0.30
C VAL A 47 -13.13 10.25 -0.80
N ASN A 48 -13.92 9.77 -1.76
CA ASN A 48 -14.49 10.64 -2.80
C ASN A 48 -15.52 11.60 -2.22
N ALA A 49 -16.43 11.14 -1.36
CA ALA A 49 -17.38 12.02 -0.67
C ALA A 49 -16.68 13.11 0.15
N ASP A 50 -15.62 12.73 0.86
CA ASP A 50 -14.81 13.65 1.64
C ASP A 50 -14.13 14.73 0.78
N ASN A 51 -13.78 14.44 -0.47
CA ASN A 51 -13.02 15.34 -1.33
C ASN A 51 -13.88 16.13 -2.33
N GLN A 52 -15.21 16.05 -2.23
CA GLN A 52 -16.10 16.88 -3.05
C GLN A 52 -15.88 18.36 -2.78
N TYR A 53 -16.09 19.18 -3.82
CA TYR A 53 -16.04 20.62 -3.70
C TYR A 53 -17.21 21.11 -2.85
N ILE A 54 -16.90 21.89 -1.82
CA ILE A 54 -17.87 22.47 -0.91
C ILE A 54 -17.93 23.98 -1.19
N THR A 55 -19.13 24.49 -1.40
CA THR A 55 -19.41 25.92 -1.56
C THR A 55 -19.21 26.69 -0.25
N GLU A 56 -19.19 28.03 -0.30
CA GLU A 56 -19.14 28.87 0.91
C GLU A 56 -20.31 28.61 1.87
N ALA A 57 -21.44 28.11 1.37
CA ALA A 57 -22.61 27.73 2.16
C ALA A 57 -22.49 26.34 2.83
N CYS A 58 -21.30 25.72 2.79
CA CYS A 58 -21.05 24.37 3.29
C CYS A 58 -21.88 23.25 2.63
N THR A 59 -22.39 23.49 1.41
CA THR A 59 -23.06 22.47 0.59
C THR A 59 -22.17 22.01 -0.56
N ILE A 60 -22.41 20.79 -1.06
CA ILE A 60 -21.70 20.25 -2.22
C ILE A 60 -21.98 21.12 -3.45
N ASP A 61 -20.93 21.47 -4.19
CA ASP A 61 -21.05 22.17 -5.47
C ASP A 61 -21.36 21.16 -6.59
N GLU A 62 -22.63 20.99 -6.91
CA GLU A 62 -23.09 20.09 -7.98
C GLU A 62 -22.69 20.56 -9.39
N SER A 63 -22.23 21.81 -9.55
CA SER A 63 -21.78 22.33 -10.85
C SER A 63 -20.39 21.85 -11.24
N ILE A 64 -19.59 21.40 -10.26
CA ILE A 64 -18.23 20.87 -10.49
C ILE A 64 -18.29 19.35 -10.38
N PRO A 65 -18.30 18.61 -11.51
CA PRO A 65 -18.32 17.16 -11.48
C PRO A 65 -17.03 16.64 -10.82
N TYR A 66 -17.19 16.00 -9.66
CA TYR A 66 -16.08 15.33 -8.96
C TYR A 66 -16.07 13.84 -9.29
N SER A 67 -15.16 13.44 -10.17
CA SER A 67 -14.93 12.03 -10.53
C SER A 67 -13.44 11.74 -10.55
N MET A 68 -12.83 11.72 -9.36
CA MET A 68 -11.43 11.39 -9.20
C MET A 68 -11.21 9.89 -9.00
N GLU A 69 -10.09 9.42 -9.51
CA GLU A 69 -9.59 8.07 -9.27
C GLU A 69 -8.91 8.05 -7.89
N VAL A 70 -9.47 7.30 -6.94
CA VAL A 70 -8.88 7.22 -5.59
C VAL A 70 -7.56 6.44 -5.68
N PRO A 71 -6.42 7.06 -5.30
CA PRO A 71 -5.12 6.41 -5.42
C PRO A 71 -4.95 5.33 -4.34
N ILE A 72 -4.57 4.13 -4.76
CA ILE A 72 -4.13 3.03 -3.91
C ILE A 72 -2.64 2.84 -4.16
N VAL A 73 -1.84 3.12 -3.15
CA VAL A 73 -0.38 3.23 -3.31
C VAL A 73 0.31 2.06 -2.61
N GLY A 74 1.01 1.23 -3.40
CA GLY A 74 1.92 0.21 -2.88
C GLY A 74 3.38 0.69 -2.90
N PHE A 75 4.28 -0.13 -2.36
CA PHE A 75 5.72 0.16 -2.35
C PHE A 75 6.47 -0.96 -3.09
N ASN A 76 7.06 -0.65 -4.24
CA ASN A 76 7.61 -1.66 -5.16
C ASN A 76 6.55 -2.65 -5.68
N SER A 77 5.27 -2.22 -5.65
CA SER A 77 4.11 -3.04 -5.98
C SER A 77 3.95 -3.28 -7.46
N SER A 78 4.49 -2.40 -8.30
CA SER A 78 4.39 -2.51 -9.76
C SER A 78 5.01 -3.80 -10.28
N ARG A 79 6.04 -4.30 -9.62
CA ARG A 79 6.79 -5.50 -10.01
C ARG A 79 6.26 -6.79 -9.37
N PHE A 80 5.78 -6.70 -8.13
CA PHE A 80 5.46 -7.88 -7.33
C PHE A 80 3.96 -7.99 -7.08
N ASP A 81 3.43 -7.12 -6.24
CA ASP A 81 2.09 -7.26 -5.68
C ASP A 81 1.00 -7.29 -6.76
N ILE A 82 1.03 -6.35 -7.71
CA ILE A 82 -0.02 -6.24 -8.74
C ILE A 82 -0.11 -7.52 -9.57
N SER A 83 1.01 -8.17 -9.88
CA SER A 83 1.02 -9.42 -10.65
C SER A 83 0.29 -10.56 -9.94
N LEU A 84 0.29 -10.57 -8.60
CA LEU A 84 -0.37 -11.59 -7.78
C LEU A 84 -1.88 -11.39 -7.69
N ILE A 85 -2.37 -10.16 -7.83
CA ILE A 85 -3.77 -9.80 -7.58
C ILE A 85 -4.53 -9.35 -8.84
N ILE A 86 -3.84 -9.16 -9.97
CA ILE A 86 -4.45 -8.62 -11.21
C ILE A 86 -5.60 -9.47 -11.74
N SER A 87 -5.54 -10.79 -11.57
CA SER A 87 -6.62 -11.70 -11.95
C SER A 87 -7.91 -11.41 -11.18
N GLN A 88 -7.79 -10.95 -9.93
CA GLN A 88 -8.93 -10.59 -9.07
C GLN A 88 -9.43 -9.15 -9.29
N MET A 89 -8.68 -8.33 -10.03
CA MET A 89 -9.09 -6.99 -10.47
C MET A 89 -10.07 -7.00 -11.66
N GLN A 90 -10.50 -8.19 -12.10
CA GLN A 90 -11.56 -8.36 -13.10
C GLN A 90 -12.61 -9.34 -12.60
N CYS A 91 -13.85 -8.87 -12.42
CA CYS A 91 -14.96 -9.72 -12.04
C CYS A 91 -16.29 -9.17 -12.58
N LYS A 92 -17.41 -9.73 -12.11
CA LYS A 92 -18.75 -9.25 -12.48
C LYS A 92 -18.99 -7.81 -12.03
N ASP A 93 -18.47 -7.38 -10.88
CA ASP A 93 -18.76 -6.09 -10.25
C ASP A 93 -17.76 -4.98 -10.65
N TRP A 94 -16.53 -5.31 -11.02
CA TRP A 94 -15.52 -4.35 -11.47
C TRP A 94 -14.65 -4.86 -12.64
N THR A 95 -14.05 -3.93 -13.36
CA THR A 95 -13.18 -4.20 -14.53
C THR A 95 -11.97 -3.29 -14.56
N ILE A 96 -10.85 -3.79 -15.07
CA ILE A 96 -9.69 -2.96 -15.39
C ILE A 96 -10.05 -2.05 -16.57
N SER A 97 -10.14 -0.74 -16.32
CA SER A 97 -10.45 0.25 -17.35
C SER A 97 -9.20 0.84 -18.01
N ASN A 98 -8.05 0.75 -17.34
CA ASN A 98 -6.77 1.19 -17.89
C ASN A 98 -5.62 0.39 -17.26
N TYR A 99 -4.61 0.07 -18.07
CA TYR A 99 -3.39 -0.62 -17.65
C TYR A 99 -2.20 0.02 -18.34
N ILE A 100 -1.22 0.48 -17.55
CA ILE A 100 0.03 1.05 -18.05
C ILE A 100 1.19 0.24 -17.49
N GLY A 101 2.03 -0.31 -18.35
CA GLY A 101 3.19 -1.10 -17.96
C GLY A 101 3.44 -2.28 -18.89
N SER A 102 4.35 -3.14 -18.47
CA SER A 102 4.55 -4.46 -19.08
C SER A 102 3.83 -5.53 -18.24
N PRO A 103 3.68 -6.77 -18.73
CA PRO A 103 3.18 -7.88 -17.92
C PRO A 103 4.01 -8.14 -16.64
N SER A 104 5.31 -7.80 -16.67
CA SER A 104 6.23 -7.94 -15.54
C SER A 104 6.32 -6.70 -14.64
N GLN A 105 5.76 -5.57 -15.06
CA GLN A 105 5.82 -4.31 -14.33
C GLN A 105 4.60 -3.45 -14.64
N ALA A 106 3.57 -3.58 -13.81
CA ALA A 106 2.35 -2.80 -13.87
C ALA A 106 2.56 -1.43 -13.20
N LYS A 107 2.92 -0.41 -13.98
CA LYS A 107 3.18 0.95 -13.45
C LYS A 107 1.92 1.62 -12.91
N GLN A 108 0.79 1.37 -13.57
CA GLN A 108 -0.51 1.87 -13.15
C GLN A 108 -1.61 0.91 -13.58
N VAL A 109 -2.57 0.66 -12.69
CA VAL A 109 -3.79 -0.09 -13.01
C VAL A 109 -4.99 0.70 -12.49
N ILE A 110 -5.96 0.99 -13.35
CA ILE A 110 -7.21 1.63 -12.94
C ILE A 110 -8.31 0.59 -12.99
N VAL A 111 -8.98 0.39 -11.86
CA VAL A 111 -10.08 -0.55 -11.71
C VAL A 111 -11.37 0.25 -11.50
N HIS A 112 -12.37 -0.01 -12.34
CA HIS A 112 -13.66 0.66 -12.35
C HIS A 112 -14.73 -0.28 -11.80
N HIS A 113 -15.39 0.15 -10.71
CA HIS A 113 -16.55 -0.53 -10.17
C HIS A 113 -17.80 -0.14 -10.95
N LYS A 114 -18.44 -1.13 -11.59
CA LYS A 114 -19.51 -0.91 -12.57
C LYS A 114 -20.77 -0.27 -11.97
N LYS A 115 -21.18 -0.72 -10.78
CA LYS A 115 -22.41 -0.22 -10.11
C LYS A 115 -22.22 1.12 -9.41
N LEU A 116 -21.16 1.24 -8.59
CA LEU A 116 -20.84 2.48 -7.87
C LEU A 116 -20.33 3.60 -8.79
N ASN A 117 -20.00 3.29 -10.04
CA ASN A 117 -19.33 4.18 -10.98
C ASN A 117 -18.06 4.84 -10.40
N LEU A 118 -17.33 4.10 -9.57
CA LEU A 118 -16.16 4.55 -8.83
C LEU A 118 -14.89 3.95 -9.44
N LYS A 119 -13.81 4.73 -9.49
CA LYS A 119 -12.51 4.28 -9.98
C LYS A 119 -11.48 4.34 -8.88
N VAL A 120 -10.70 3.27 -8.74
CA VAL A 120 -9.50 3.25 -7.91
C VAL A 120 -8.28 3.08 -8.82
N LYS A 121 -7.19 3.77 -8.49
CA LYS A 121 -5.95 3.78 -9.27
C LYS A 121 -4.81 3.20 -8.44
N PHE A 122 -4.37 2.01 -8.79
CA PHE A 122 -3.20 1.38 -8.23
C PHE A 122 -1.94 1.98 -8.83
N VAL A 123 -1.06 2.49 -7.97
CA VAL A 123 0.24 3.07 -8.34
C VAL A 123 1.31 2.61 -7.35
N ASP A 124 2.56 2.75 -7.77
CA ASP A 124 3.73 2.40 -6.98
C ASP A 124 4.42 3.67 -6.47
N MET A 125 4.64 3.76 -5.17
CA MET A 125 5.34 4.89 -4.54
C MET A 125 6.74 5.11 -5.15
N LEU A 126 7.40 4.06 -5.62
CA LEU A 126 8.72 4.16 -6.25
C LEU A 126 8.71 4.84 -7.63
N THR A 127 7.55 5.12 -8.24
CA THR A 127 7.51 6.01 -9.42
C THR A 127 7.69 7.49 -9.04
N TYR A 128 7.52 7.81 -7.76
CA TYR A 128 7.66 9.15 -7.20
C TYR A 128 8.96 9.33 -6.39
N LEU A 129 9.71 8.26 -6.16
CA LEU A 129 10.95 8.27 -5.39
C LEU A 129 12.11 7.69 -6.22
N GLN A 130 13.34 7.98 -5.79
CA GLN A 130 14.47 7.17 -6.24
C GLN A 130 14.34 5.76 -5.65
N PRO A 131 14.82 4.71 -6.34
CA PRO A 131 14.79 3.35 -5.81
C PRO A 131 15.47 3.28 -4.44
N MET A 132 14.69 2.96 -3.41
CA MET A 132 15.12 2.86 -2.02
C MET A 132 14.26 1.88 -1.24
N GLU A 133 14.71 1.49 -0.06
CA GLU A 133 13.95 0.66 0.88
C GLU A 133 12.86 1.49 1.58
N LEU A 134 11.72 0.87 1.92
CA LEU A 134 10.63 1.54 2.62
C LEU A 134 11.08 2.20 3.93
N ARG A 135 11.98 1.53 4.67
CA ARG A 135 12.58 2.06 5.90
C ARG A 135 13.31 3.39 5.66
N GLN A 136 14.08 3.45 4.57
CA GLN A 136 14.81 4.66 4.18
C GLN A 136 13.83 5.77 3.75
N ALA A 137 12.79 5.45 2.98
CA ALA A 137 11.76 6.41 2.61
C ALA A 137 11.02 6.98 3.84
N ALA A 138 10.71 6.14 4.83
CA ALA A 138 10.11 6.55 6.10
C ALA A 138 11.03 7.49 6.90
N LYS A 139 12.34 7.24 6.88
CA LYS A 139 13.34 8.10 7.51
C LYS A 139 13.49 9.45 6.82
N ASP A 140 13.61 9.45 5.50
CA ASP A 140 13.93 10.64 4.71
C ASP A 140 12.74 11.59 4.54
N PHE A 141 11.52 11.04 4.43
CA PHE A 141 10.29 11.81 4.18
C PHE A 141 9.29 11.76 5.34
N GLY A 142 9.60 11.05 6.41
CA GLY A 142 8.85 11.05 7.66
C GLY A 142 9.36 12.10 8.65
N ASP A 143 9.26 11.78 9.94
CA ASP A 143 9.76 12.64 11.04
C ASP A 143 11.16 12.21 11.53
N GLY A 144 11.91 11.45 10.71
CA GLY A 144 13.25 10.94 11.06
C GLY A 144 13.29 9.77 12.04
N TYR A 145 12.14 9.31 12.56
CA TYR A 145 12.06 8.16 13.48
C TYR A 145 12.01 6.82 12.73
N ASP A 146 13.05 6.02 12.94
CA ASP A 146 13.33 4.74 12.27
C ASP A 146 12.67 3.52 12.97
N ASP A 147 12.07 3.73 14.15
CA ASP A 147 11.71 2.65 15.09
C ASP A 147 10.35 1.98 14.81
N LYS A 148 9.70 2.29 13.67
CA LYS A 148 8.33 1.81 13.39
C LYS A 148 8.24 0.69 12.36
N LYS A 149 9.32 0.39 11.63
CA LYS A 149 9.30 -0.76 10.70
C LYS A 149 9.60 -2.03 11.49
N GLY A 150 8.64 -2.95 11.50
CA GLY A 150 8.80 -4.25 12.14
C GLY A 150 9.82 -5.14 11.43
N LEU A 151 10.06 -6.33 11.99
CA LEU A 151 10.97 -7.33 11.44
C LEU A 151 10.18 -8.61 11.19
N PHE A 152 10.21 -9.15 9.98
CA PHE A 152 9.49 -10.37 9.66
C PHE A 152 10.38 -11.36 8.89
N PRO A 153 10.36 -12.66 9.24
CA PRO A 153 11.18 -13.66 8.57
C PRO A 153 10.47 -14.19 7.31
N TYR A 154 10.83 -13.65 6.15
CA TYR A 154 10.19 -13.97 4.87
C TYR A 154 10.43 -15.40 4.37
N GLU A 155 11.46 -16.08 4.86
CA GLU A 155 11.87 -17.41 4.39
C GLU A 155 11.56 -18.53 5.41
N ALA A 156 10.84 -18.22 6.51
CA ALA A 156 10.58 -19.16 7.60
C ALA A 156 9.50 -20.22 7.31
N PHE A 157 8.71 -20.02 6.25
CA PHE A 157 7.62 -20.92 5.88
C PHE A 157 7.37 -20.86 4.37
N ASN A 158 6.54 -21.79 3.90
CA ASN A 158 6.10 -21.89 2.51
C ASN A 158 4.61 -22.28 2.46
N THR A 159 4.11 -22.53 1.25
CA THR A 159 2.69 -22.90 1.02
C THR A 159 2.24 -24.14 1.77
N ASP A 160 3.16 -25.07 2.08
CA ASP A 160 2.82 -26.37 2.64
C ASP A 160 2.68 -26.31 4.17
N ASN A 161 3.41 -25.41 4.83
CA ASN A 161 3.47 -25.33 6.29
C ASN A 161 3.02 -23.99 6.88
N VAL A 162 2.58 -23.03 6.06
CA VAL A 162 2.22 -21.67 6.52
C VAL A 162 1.24 -21.67 7.69
N ASN A 163 0.19 -22.50 7.64
CA ASN A 163 -0.80 -22.58 8.72
C ASN A 163 -0.21 -23.14 10.01
N GLU A 164 0.66 -24.15 9.93
CA GLU A 164 1.34 -24.71 11.09
C GLU A 164 2.30 -23.70 11.70
N VAL A 165 3.13 -23.07 10.86
CA VAL A 165 4.18 -22.13 11.31
C VAL A 165 3.57 -20.87 11.91
N LEU A 166 2.53 -20.31 11.31
CA LEU A 166 1.92 -19.06 11.76
C LEU A 166 0.96 -19.24 12.95
N SER A 167 0.45 -20.46 13.18
CA SER A 167 -0.41 -20.75 14.35
C SER A 167 0.36 -20.90 15.66
N LYS A 168 1.70 -21.01 15.61
CA LYS A 168 2.57 -21.14 16.78
C LYS A 168 2.54 -19.89 17.65
N SER A 169 2.53 -20.10 18.98
CA SER A 169 2.58 -19.04 19.99
C SER A 169 3.99 -18.61 20.33
N GLU A 170 4.97 -19.50 20.16
CA GLU A 170 6.38 -19.18 20.33
C GLU A 170 6.87 -18.20 19.26
N PRO A 171 7.80 -17.29 19.57
CA PRO A 171 8.38 -16.40 18.58
C PRO A 171 9.18 -17.19 17.53
N PHE A 172 9.45 -16.56 16.39
CA PHE A 172 10.42 -17.03 15.42
C PHE A 172 11.81 -17.07 16.06
N THR A 173 12.60 -18.05 15.67
CA THR A 173 14.00 -18.16 16.08
C THR A 173 14.84 -17.15 15.32
N MET A 174 16.06 -16.86 15.80
CA MET A 174 16.97 -15.95 15.11
C MET A 174 17.36 -16.46 13.72
N GLU A 175 17.41 -17.79 13.54
CA GLU A 175 17.77 -18.42 12.27
C GLU A 175 16.68 -18.25 11.19
N ASP A 176 15.42 -18.13 11.60
CA ASP A 176 14.28 -17.91 10.70
C ASP A 176 14.42 -16.58 9.92
N PHE A 177 15.18 -15.61 10.44
CA PHE A 177 15.44 -14.32 9.78
C PHE A 177 16.61 -14.34 8.78
N ASN A 178 17.27 -15.48 8.59
CA ASN A 178 18.33 -15.59 7.60
C ASN A 178 17.73 -15.44 6.20
N SER A 179 18.28 -14.52 5.39
CA SER A 179 17.87 -14.40 3.99
C SER A 179 18.88 -15.05 3.07
N SER A 180 18.45 -16.08 2.35
CA SER A 180 19.23 -16.69 1.27
C SER A 180 19.39 -15.75 0.08
N LEU A 181 18.37 -14.93 -0.20
CA LEU A 181 18.38 -13.95 -1.30
C LEU A 181 19.41 -12.84 -1.07
N LYS A 182 19.37 -12.21 0.11
CA LYS A 182 20.28 -11.11 0.46
C LYS A 182 21.62 -11.59 1.03
N LYS A 183 21.72 -12.88 1.38
CA LYS A 183 22.86 -13.49 2.09
C LYS A 183 23.18 -12.74 3.40
N THR A 184 22.13 -12.36 4.12
CA THR A 184 22.23 -11.59 5.36
C THR A 184 21.64 -12.37 6.53
N LYS A 185 22.15 -12.08 7.73
CA LYS A 185 21.59 -12.53 9.00
C LYS A 185 21.08 -11.32 9.77
N ILE A 186 20.07 -11.54 10.61
CA ILE A 186 19.63 -10.52 11.56
C ILE A 186 20.72 -10.24 12.61
N SER A 187 20.80 -8.99 13.08
CA SER A 187 21.69 -8.66 14.19
C SER A 187 21.07 -9.08 15.53
N GLU A 188 21.90 -9.34 16.55
CA GLU A 188 21.39 -9.64 17.89
C GLU A 188 20.48 -8.53 18.42
N LYS A 189 20.86 -7.27 18.17
CA LYS A 189 20.08 -6.10 18.56
C LYS A 189 18.68 -6.11 17.92
N ASP A 190 18.60 -6.34 16.61
CA ASP A 190 17.33 -6.37 15.88
C ASP A 190 16.48 -7.56 16.31
N TYR A 191 17.11 -8.71 16.58
CA TYR A 191 16.40 -9.89 17.08
C TYR A 191 15.78 -9.65 18.47
N GLN A 192 16.49 -8.95 19.37
CA GLN A 192 15.92 -8.56 20.66
C GLN A 192 14.74 -7.59 20.51
N ILE A 193 14.80 -6.65 19.56
CA ILE A 193 13.65 -5.77 19.24
C ILE A 193 12.45 -6.61 18.77
N TYR A 194 12.68 -7.57 17.87
CA TYR A 194 11.65 -8.51 17.42
C TYR A 194 11.02 -9.27 18.60
N LEU A 195 11.83 -9.82 19.51
CA LEU A 195 11.33 -10.59 20.66
C LEU A 195 10.46 -9.73 21.59
N GLU A 196 10.83 -8.47 21.84
CA GLU A 196 10.02 -7.57 22.67
C GLU A 196 8.69 -7.21 22.01
N ASP A 197 8.66 -7.03 20.69
CA ASP A 197 7.43 -6.79 19.95
C ASP A 197 6.54 -8.04 19.91
N ALA A 198 7.13 -9.22 19.65
CA ALA A 198 6.41 -10.49 19.54
C ALA A 198 5.61 -10.85 20.79
N LYS A 199 6.07 -10.45 21.99
CA LYS A 199 5.35 -10.66 23.27
C LYS A 199 3.95 -10.06 23.32
N ARG A 200 3.65 -9.08 22.45
CA ARG A 200 2.35 -8.39 22.41
C ARG A 200 1.28 -9.20 21.67
N PHE A 201 1.66 -10.30 21.02
CA PHE A 201 0.82 -11.06 20.11
C PHE A 201 0.67 -12.50 20.59
N LYS A 202 -0.51 -13.08 20.37
CA LYS A 202 -0.82 -14.44 20.86
C LYS A 202 -0.15 -15.52 20.01
N ASN A 203 -0.01 -15.26 18.72
CA ASN A 203 0.58 -16.15 17.75
C ASN A 203 1.25 -15.35 16.62
N ARG A 204 1.90 -16.05 15.70
CA ARG A 204 2.61 -15.44 14.57
C ARG A 204 1.67 -14.89 13.48
N TRP A 205 0.40 -15.32 13.42
CA TRP A 205 -0.63 -14.69 12.57
C TRP A 205 -0.94 -13.26 13.03
N ASP A 206 -1.19 -13.08 14.33
CA ASP A 206 -1.43 -11.75 14.91
C ASP A 206 -0.21 -10.83 14.69
N TYR A 207 1.00 -11.39 14.78
CA TYR A 207 2.24 -10.67 14.47
C TYR A 207 2.34 -10.29 12.98
N LEU A 208 2.00 -11.20 12.06
CA LEU A 208 1.96 -10.93 10.62
C LEU A 208 0.98 -9.79 10.30
N GLN A 209 -0.21 -9.81 10.89
CA GLN A 209 -1.19 -8.73 10.72
C GLN A 209 -0.60 -7.39 11.15
N TYR A 210 -0.08 -7.33 12.38
CA TYR A 210 0.56 -6.11 12.88
C TYR A 210 1.69 -5.64 11.97
N TYR A 211 2.57 -6.55 11.55
CA TYR A 211 3.70 -6.25 10.68
C TYR A 211 3.23 -5.62 9.36
N ASN A 212 2.29 -6.25 8.66
CA ASN A 212 1.77 -5.74 7.39
C ASN A 212 1.05 -4.39 7.55
N GLU A 213 0.27 -4.24 8.63
CA GLU A 213 -0.41 -3.01 9.00
C GLU A 213 0.55 -1.86 9.37
N GLN A 214 1.71 -2.17 9.94
CA GLN A 214 2.75 -1.17 10.19
C GLN A 214 3.42 -0.75 8.88
N ASP A 215 3.74 -1.69 7.99
CA ASP A 215 4.37 -1.39 6.70
C ASP A 215 3.50 -0.44 5.86
N THR A 216 2.18 -0.61 5.85
CA THR A 216 1.29 0.33 5.16
C THR A 216 1.10 1.64 5.93
N TYR A 217 1.12 1.62 7.26
CA TYR A 217 0.97 2.82 8.09
C TYR A 217 2.17 3.77 7.97
N ILE A 218 3.40 3.24 7.96
CA ILE A 218 4.61 4.07 7.86
C ILE A 218 4.72 4.78 6.52
N MET A 219 4.03 4.31 5.48
CA MET A 219 3.97 4.99 4.17
C MET A 219 3.17 6.30 4.19
N ILE A 220 2.23 6.48 5.13
CA ILE A 220 1.35 7.68 5.15
C ILE A 220 2.17 8.95 5.21
N LYS A 221 3.13 9.03 6.13
CA LYS A 221 3.86 10.28 6.36
C LYS A 221 4.73 10.65 5.14
N PRO A 222 5.56 9.74 4.59
CA PRO A 222 6.25 9.97 3.32
C PRO A 222 5.34 10.42 2.18
N LEU A 223 4.19 9.76 1.99
CA LEU A 223 3.24 10.13 0.94
C LEU A 223 2.69 11.55 1.14
N MET A 224 2.28 11.89 2.36
CA MET A 224 1.78 13.24 2.67
C MET A 224 2.85 14.31 2.46
N THR A 225 4.10 14.01 2.80
CA THR A 225 5.24 14.91 2.54
C THR A 225 5.42 15.13 1.04
N LEU A 226 5.44 14.06 0.23
CA LEU A 226 5.57 14.15 -1.22
C LEU A 226 4.42 14.94 -1.86
N ILE A 227 3.17 14.66 -1.46
CA ILE A 227 1.99 15.40 -1.91
C ILE A 227 2.14 16.88 -1.59
N SER A 228 2.51 17.21 -0.34
CA SER A 228 2.66 18.60 0.10
C SER A 228 3.75 19.36 -0.67
N LEU A 229 4.86 18.70 -0.99
CA LEU A 229 5.94 19.27 -1.79
C LEU A 229 5.47 19.65 -3.20
N GLN A 230 4.65 18.82 -3.84
CA GLN A 230 4.11 19.14 -5.16
C GLN A 230 2.98 20.16 -5.10
N PHE A 231 2.15 20.08 -4.07
CA PHE A 231 1.03 20.99 -3.88
C PHE A 231 1.49 22.43 -3.62
N LYS A 232 2.72 22.65 -3.12
CA LYS A 232 3.36 23.98 -3.08
C LYS A 232 3.38 24.68 -4.45
N TYR A 233 3.40 23.91 -5.53
CA TYR A 233 3.35 24.38 -6.91
C TYR A 233 1.97 24.18 -7.56
N LYS A 234 0.92 23.96 -6.75
CA LYS A 234 -0.46 23.68 -7.19
C LYS A 234 -0.57 22.43 -8.09
N ILE A 235 0.36 21.48 -7.93
CA ILE A 235 0.36 20.21 -8.65
C ILE A 235 -0.21 19.13 -7.76
N ASP A 236 -1.30 18.49 -8.20
CA ASP A 236 -1.74 17.21 -7.64
C ASP A 236 -0.78 16.09 -8.11
N MET A 237 -0.07 15.50 -7.16
CA MET A 237 0.94 14.47 -7.43
C MET A 237 0.34 13.26 -8.15
N PHE A 238 -0.86 12.81 -7.79
CA PHE A 238 -1.46 11.58 -8.35
C PHE A 238 -2.16 11.80 -9.68
N SER A 239 -2.32 13.05 -10.11
CA SER A 239 -2.70 13.38 -11.49
C SER A 239 -1.58 13.09 -12.50
N PHE A 240 -0.35 12.86 -12.02
CA PHE A 240 0.81 12.52 -12.86
C PHE A 240 1.37 11.13 -12.53
N MET A 241 1.93 10.48 -13.54
CA MET A 241 2.40 9.08 -13.43
C MET A 241 3.73 8.90 -12.66
N SER A 242 4.49 9.97 -12.44
CA SER A 242 5.84 9.91 -11.85
C SER A 242 6.33 11.26 -11.34
N MET A 243 7.39 11.26 -10.53
CA MET A 243 8.05 12.49 -10.07
C MET A 243 8.58 13.34 -11.23
N ALA A 244 9.07 12.70 -12.29
CA ALA A 244 9.57 13.39 -13.48
C ALA A 244 8.43 14.13 -14.21
N ALA A 245 7.25 13.49 -14.30
CA ALA A 245 6.07 14.13 -14.88
C ALA A 245 5.58 15.31 -14.03
N CYS A 246 5.55 15.17 -12.69
CA CYS A 246 5.29 16.29 -11.78
C CYS A 246 6.28 17.44 -11.99
N SER A 247 7.58 17.13 -12.03
CA SER A 247 8.65 18.12 -12.21
C SER A 247 8.54 18.87 -13.54
N ASN A 248 8.16 18.17 -14.61
CA ASN A 248 7.90 18.78 -15.90
C ASN A 248 6.71 19.75 -15.85
N ALA A 249 5.61 19.36 -15.19
CA ALA A 249 4.46 20.24 -15.00
C ALA A 249 4.82 21.50 -14.20
N ILE A 250 5.61 21.36 -13.13
CA ILE A 250 6.12 22.50 -12.34
C ILE A 250 6.98 23.42 -13.21
N LYS A 251 7.86 22.86 -14.04
CA LYS A 251 8.71 23.63 -14.95
C LYS A 251 7.85 24.46 -15.91
N TYR A 252 6.81 23.88 -16.50
CA TYR A 252 5.90 24.60 -17.38
C TYR A 252 5.11 25.68 -16.64
N ALA A 253 4.56 25.38 -15.46
CA ALA A 253 3.84 26.37 -14.66
C ALA A 253 4.71 27.61 -14.37
N LYS A 254 5.97 27.40 -13.98
CA LYS A 254 6.92 28.49 -13.71
C LYS A 254 7.41 29.24 -14.95
N ALA A 255 7.35 28.64 -16.14
CA ALA A 255 7.79 29.29 -17.37
C ALA A 255 6.79 30.34 -17.87
N TYR A 256 5.55 30.29 -17.36
CA TYR A 256 4.45 31.18 -17.74
C TYR A 256 3.86 31.94 -16.52
N GLU A 257 4.54 31.91 -15.37
CA GLU A 257 4.33 32.84 -14.24
C GLU A 257 5.08 34.15 -14.50
#